data_AF-G5RTC0-F1
#
_entry.id   AF-G5RTC0-F1
#
_cell.length_a   1.000
_cell.length_b   1.000
_cell.length_c   1.000
_cell.angle_alpha   90.00
_cell.angle_beta   90.00
_cell.angle_gamma   90.00
#
_symmetry.space_group_name_H-M   'P 1'
#
loop_
_entity.id
_entity.type
_entity.pdbx_description
1 polymer ?
#
loop_
_entity_poly.entity_id
_entity_poly.type
_entity_poly.pdbx_seq_one_letter_code
_entity_poly.pdbx_strand_id
1 'polypeptide(L)'
;MVDRFGLLTDRMPNLLPFQAKLVQKCDNLQHWDTENDVLSLLDVVRNVKPDILIGVSGQTGLFTEEIIREMHKHCPRPIVMPLSNPTSRVEATPQDIIAWTEGNALVATGSPFSPVIWKDKIYPIAQCNNAYI
;
A
#
# COMPACT_ATOMS: atom_id res chain seq x y z
N MET A 1 1.43 -6.77 8.12
CA MET A 1 0.18 -7.04 7.40
C MET A 1 -0.91 -6.20 8.03
N VAL A 2 -1.72 -5.52 7.23
CA VAL A 2 -2.83 -4.69 7.70
C VAL A 2 -4.12 -5.32 7.19
N ASP A 3 -5.10 -5.48 8.06
CA ASP A 3 -6.46 -5.91 7.69
C ASP A 3 -7.50 -4.84 8.06
N ARG A 4 -8.78 -5.20 8.05
CA ARG A 4 -9.88 -4.28 8.38
C ARG A 4 -9.81 -3.68 9.79
N PHE A 5 -9.05 -4.29 10.69
CA PHE A 5 -8.84 -3.83 12.07
C PHE A 5 -7.45 -3.21 12.28
N GLY A 6 -6.72 -2.92 11.20
CA GLY A 6 -5.40 -2.30 11.29
C GLY A 6 -4.24 -3.29 11.25
N LEU A 7 -3.09 -2.89 11.80
CA LEU A 7 -1.90 -3.73 11.87
C LEU A 7 -2.18 -4.99 12.70
N LEU A 8 -1.86 -6.15 12.14
CA LEU A 8 -1.91 -7.41 12.91
C LEU A 8 -0.79 -7.42 13.95
N THR A 9 -1.17 -7.57 15.22
CA THR A 9 -0.25 -7.67 16.36
C THR A 9 -0.44 -8.96 17.14
N ASP A 10 0.55 -9.32 17.98
CA ASP A 10 0.50 -10.50 18.85
C ASP A 10 -0.56 -10.43 19.97
N ARG A 11 -1.17 -9.25 20.19
CA ARG A 11 -2.30 -9.06 21.11
C ARG A 11 -3.67 -9.18 20.45
N MET A 12 -3.74 -9.28 19.13
CA MET A 12 -5.02 -9.31 18.41
C MET A 12 -5.74 -10.67 18.64
N PRO A 13 -7.02 -10.67 19.06
CA PRO A 13 -7.77 -11.91 19.26
C PRO A 13 -8.22 -12.52 17.92
N ASN A 14 -8.55 -13.82 17.95
CA ASN A 14 -9.20 -14.55 16.83
C ASN A 14 -8.43 -14.55 15.50
N LEU A 15 -7.09 -14.49 15.53
CA LEU A 15 -6.26 -14.59 14.33
C LEU A 15 -6.33 -15.99 13.70
N LEU A 16 -6.44 -16.05 12.38
CA LEU A 16 -6.33 -17.29 11.64
C LEU A 16 -4.88 -17.82 11.67
N PRO A 17 -4.65 -19.14 11.55
CA PRO A 17 -3.31 -19.71 11.67
C PRO A 17 -2.25 -19.13 10.72
N PHE A 18 -2.67 -18.69 9.52
CA PHE A 18 -1.76 -18.04 8.56
C PHE A 18 -1.46 -16.57 8.92
N GLN A 19 -2.39 -15.87 9.57
CA GLN A 19 -2.20 -14.49 10.03
C GLN A 19 -1.25 -14.43 11.22
N ALA A 20 -1.36 -15.40 12.14
CA ALA A 20 -0.51 -15.49 13.33
C ALA A 20 1.00 -15.50 13.01
N LYS A 21 1.39 -16.02 11.83
CA LYS A 21 2.80 -16.04 11.38
C LYS A 21 3.32 -14.67 10.92
N LEU A 22 2.45 -13.69 10.74
CA LEU A 22 2.75 -12.39 10.13
C LEU A 22 2.47 -11.21 11.07
N VAL A 23 2.14 -11.49 12.33
CA VAL A 23 1.89 -10.47 13.35
C VAL A 23 3.17 -9.72 13.71
N GLN A 24 3.01 -8.45 14.07
CA GLN A 24 4.06 -7.68 14.71
C GLN A 24 3.99 -7.84 16.23
N LYS A 25 5.15 -8.01 16.88
CA LYS A 25 5.21 -8.05 18.35
C LYS A 25 5.02 -6.65 18.90
N CYS A 26 4.11 -6.46 19.84
CA CYS A 26 3.88 -5.14 20.45
C CYS A 26 5.15 -4.53 21.08
N ASP A 27 6.09 -5.35 21.55
CA ASP A 27 7.37 -4.87 22.09
C ASP A 27 8.21 -4.09 21.05
N ASN A 28 8.11 -4.45 19.78
CA ASN A 28 8.79 -3.74 18.69
C ASN A 28 8.11 -2.42 18.34
N LEU A 29 6.88 -2.20 18.82
CA LEU A 29 6.06 -1.03 18.48
C LEU A 29 6.04 0.03 19.59
N GLN A 30 6.76 -0.20 20.70
CA GLN A 30 6.73 0.71 21.87
C GLN A 30 7.17 2.15 21.58
N HIS A 31 7.92 2.36 20.50
CA HIS A 31 8.40 3.68 20.08
C HIS A 31 7.48 4.37 19.07
N TRP A 32 6.38 3.73 18.69
CA TRP A 32 5.41 4.32 17.78
C TRP A 32 4.57 5.34 18.54
N ASP A 33 4.43 6.52 17.94
CA ASP A 33 3.63 7.61 18.49
C ASP A 33 2.14 7.36 18.19
N THR A 34 1.51 6.50 19.00
CA THR A 34 0.14 6.03 18.75
C THR A 34 -0.67 6.05 20.03
N GLU A 35 -1.75 6.82 20.04
CA GLU A 35 -2.68 6.92 21.18
C GLU A 35 -3.71 5.77 21.23
N ASN A 36 -3.84 5.02 20.14
CA ASN A 36 -4.90 4.02 19.95
C ASN A 36 -4.37 2.58 19.99
N ASP A 37 -5.18 1.67 20.53
CA ASP A 37 -4.93 0.21 20.47
C ASP A 37 -4.99 -0.34 19.04
N VAL A 38 -5.67 0.37 18.13
CA VAL A 38 -5.83 0.03 16.72
C VAL A 38 -4.94 0.93 15.87
N LEU A 39 -3.99 0.30 15.16
CA LEU A 39 -3.03 0.99 14.29
C LEU A 39 -3.54 1.00 12.86
N SER A 40 -3.95 2.17 12.36
CA SER A 40 -4.46 2.31 10.99
C SER A 40 -3.36 2.12 9.93
N LEU A 41 -3.73 1.95 8.66
CA LEU A 41 -2.75 1.87 7.56
C LEU A 41 -1.84 3.12 7.52
N LEU A 42 -2.41 4.31 7.77
CA LEU A 42 -1.65 5.55 7.80
C LEU A 42 -0.65 5.58 8.96
N ASP A 43 -1.04 5.11 10.15
CA ASP A 43 -0.13 5.01 11.30
C ASP A 43 1.03 4.05 11.00
N VAL A 44 0.73 2.93 10.34
CA VAL A 44 1.76 1.98 9.89
C VAL A 44 2.71 2.66 8.91
N VAL A 45 2.21 3.38 7.91
CA VAL A 45 3.06 4.05 6.91
C VAL A 45 3.93 5.13 7.55
N ARG A 46 3.39 5.95 8.46
CA ARG A 46 4.14 6.99 9.20
C ARG A 46 5.31 6.42 9.99
N ASN A 47 5.10 5.30 10.66
CA ASN A 47 6.11 4.72 11.55
C ASN A 47 7.10 3.81 10.80
N VAL A 48 6.62 3.01 9.84
CA VAL A 48 7.47 2.08 9.08
C VAL A 48 8.27 2.80 8.01
N LYS A 49 7.72 3.86 7.40
CA LYS A 49 8.33 4.59 6.26
C LYS A 49 8.70 3.64 5.11
N PRO A 50 7.73 2.89 4.58
CA PRO A 50 8.02 1.76 3.68
C PRO A 50 8.54 2.23 2.31
N ASP A 51 9.43 1.44 1.72
CA ASP A 51 9.82 1.58 0.31
C ASP A 51 8.80 0.94 -0.66
N ILE A 52 8.05 -0.06 -0.18
CA ILE A 52 7.11 -0.85 -0.96
C ILE A 52 5.74 -0.87 -0.27
N LEU A 53 4.68 -0.55 -1.00
CA LEU A 53 3.29 -0.65 -0.55
C LEU A 53 2.48 -1.52 -1.53
N ILE A 54 1.92 -2.63 -1.04
CA ILE A 54 1.18 -3.62 -1.85
C ILE A 54 -0.27 -3.67 -1.38
N GLY A 55 -1.21 -3.51 -2.32
CA GLY A 55 -2.65 -3.57 -2.10
C GLY A 55 -3.24 -4.87 -2.66
N VAL A 56 -3.89 -5.65 -1.80
CA VAL A 56 -4.53 -6.94 -2.15
C VAL A 56 -5.90 -7.09 -1.47
N SER A 57 -6.51 -5.97 -1.07
CA SER A 57 -7.71 -5.93 -0.23
C SER A 57 -9.01 -5.90 -1.03
N GLY A 58 -8.98 -5.37 -2.25
CA GLY A 58 -10.16 -5.05 -3.04
C GLY A 58 -10.91 -3.80 -2.56
N GLN A 59 -10.37 -3.06 -1.59
CA GLN A 59 -11.00 -1.85 -1.05
C GLN A 59 -10.58 -0.63 -1.87
N THR A 60 -11.51 -0.13 -2.70
CA THR A 60 -11.28 1.03 -3.56
C THR A 60 -10.92 2.27 -2.75
N GLY A 61 -9.89 3.00 -3.19
CA GLY A 61 -9.48 4.28 -2.59
C GLY A 61 -8.77 4.17 -1.25
N LEU A 62 -8.40 2.96 -0.80
CA LEU A 62 -7.69 2.75 0.46
C LEU A 62 -6.30 3.42 0.47
N PHE A 63 -5.63 3.48 -0.69
CA PHE A 63 -4.38 4.23 -0.84
C PHE A 63 -4.72 5.69 -1.12
N THR A 64 -5.06 6.42 -0.05
CA THR A 64 -5.38 7.85 -0.15
C THR A 64 -4.15 8.68 -0.54
N GLU A 65 -4.38 9.91 -1.02
CA GLU A 65 -3.31 10.87 -1.29
C GLU A 65 -2.41 11.09 -0.07
N GLU A 66 -3.01 11.18 1.12
CA GLU A 66 -2.27 11.34 2.37
C GLU A 66 -1.30 10.17 2.62
N ILE A 67 -1.77 8.94 2.43
CA ILE A 67 -0.94 7.74 2.64
C ILE A 67 0.21 7.69 1.63
N ILE A 68 -0.06 7.96 0.35
CA ILE A 68 0.96 7.91 -0.71
C ILE A 68 1.98 9.05 -0.54
N ARG A 69 1.54 10.26 -0.18
CA ARG A 69 2.45 11.37 0.09
C ARG A 69 3.28 11.16 1.34
N GLU A 70 2.69 10.61 2.40
CA GLU A 70 3.45 10.28 3.61
C GLU A 70 4.51 9.22 3.35
N MET A 71 4.20 8.19 2.54
CA MET A 71 5.21 7.23 2.07
C MET A 71 6.33 7.93 1.27
N HIS A 72 5.96 8.76 0.28
CA HIS A 72 6.91 9.44 -0.61
C HIS A 72 7.78 10.47 0.11
N LYS A 73 7.32 11.04 1.23
CA LYS A 73 8.10 11.95 2.07
C LYS A 73 9.40 11.32 2.57
N HIS A 74 9.40 10.00 2.80
CA HIS A 74 10.56 9.27 3.33
C HIS A 74 11.22 8.35 2.31
N CYS A 75 10.49 7.93 1.26
CA CYS A 75 11.01 7.12 0.17
C CYS A 75 11.00 7.92 -1.15
N PRO A 76 12.16 8.38 -1.67
CA PRO A 76 12.23 9.18 -2.90
C PRO A 76 11.74 8.47 -4.16
N ARG A 77 11.72 7.14 -4.18
CA ARG A 77 11.33 6.33 -5.35
C ARG A 77 10.49 5.13 -4.91
N PRO A 78 9.24 5.35 -4.48
CA PRO A 78 8.42 4.32 -3.88
C PRO A 78 7.93 3.29 -4.92
N ILE A 79 7.78 2.04 -4.51
CA ILE A 79 7.09 1.01 -5.29
C ILE A 79 5.68 0.86 -4.73
N VAL A 80 4.67 1.10 -5.56
CA VAL A 80 3.25 1.00 -5.15
C VAL A 80 2.53 0.04 -6.09
N MET A 81 1.96 -1.02 -5.53
CA MET A 81 1.37 -2.11 -6.29
C MET A 81 -0.09 -2.35 -5.88
N PRO A 82 -1.06 -1.64 -6.49
CA PRO A 82 -2.48 -1.96 -6.32
C PRO A 82 -2.83 -3.18 -7.18
N LEU A 83 -2.79 -4.37 -6.56
CA LEU A 83 -2.96 -5.66 -7.23
C LEU A 83 -4.41 -6.15 -7.26
N SER A 84 -5.31 -5.43 -6.60
CA SER A 84 -6.73 -5.78 -6.54
C SER A 84 -7.39 -5.79 -7.92
N ASN A 85 -8.26 -6.78 -8.13
CA ASN A 85 -8.99 -6.99 -9.38
C ASN A 85 -10.51 -6.92 -9.14
N PRO A 86 -11.30 -6.45 -10.12
CA PRO A 86 -10.90 -5.79 -11.37
C PRO A 86 -10.46 -4.32 -11.12
N THR A 87 -10.24 -3.54 -12.19
CA THR A 87 -9.83 -2.11 -12.10
C THR A 87 -10.70 -1.26 -11.18
N SER A 88 -11.98 -1.58 -11.00
CA SER A 88 -12.89 -0.85 -10.09
C SER A 88 -12.61 -1.08 -8.59
N ARG A 89 -11.73 -2.04 -8.25
CA ARG A 89 -11.37 -2.42 -6.88
C ARG A 89 -9.94 -2.10 -6.48
N VAL A 90 -9.23 -1.33 -7.30
CA VAL A 90 -7.85 -0.92 -6.99
C VAL A 90 -7.81 0.04 -5.80
N GLU A 91 -6.82 -0.16 -4.93
CA GLU A 91 -6.62 0.70 -3.76
C GLU A 91 -6.33 2.16 -4.15
N ALA A 92 -5.66 2.39 -5.28
CA ALA A 92 -5.53 3.67 -5.97
C ALA A 92 -5.26 3.43 -7.46
N THR A 93 -5.60 4.40 -8.31
CA THR A 93 -5.29 4.29 -9.74
C THR A 93 -3.81 4.60 -10.00
N PRO A 94 -3.20 4.05 -11.07
CA PRO A 94 -1.84 4.44 -11.46
C PRO A 94 -1.68 5.93 -11.73
N GLN A 95 -2.73 6.59 -12.27
CA GLN A 95 -2.74 8.02 -12.52
C GLN A 95 -2.55 8.81 -11.23
N ASP A 96 -3.29 8.44 -10.17
CA ASP A 96 -3.24 9.11 -8.88
C ASP A 96 -1.86 8.91 -8.21
N ILE A 97 -1.37 7.67 -8.18
CA ILE A 97 -0.08 7.34 -7.56
C ILE A 97 1.07 8.11 -8.24
N ILE A 98 1.08 8.14 -9.58
CA ILE A 98 2.08 8.90 -10.35
C ILE A 98 1.96 10.40 -10.05
N ALA A 99 0.75 10.94 -9.97
CA ALA A 99 0.53 12.35 -9.65
C ALA A 99 1.03 12.72 -8.24
N TRP A 100 0.66 11.94 -7.23
CA TRP A 100 0.98 12.20 -5.82
C TRP A 100 2.46 12.00 -5.48
N THR A 101 3.17 11.22 -6.30
CA THR A 101 4.63 11.01 -6.18
C THR A 101 5.44 11.81 -7.18
N GLU A 102 4.81 12.77 -7.86
CA GLU A 102 5.44 13.65 -8.85
C GLU A 102 6.14 12.90 -10.02
N GLY A 103 5.69 11.69 -10.33
CA GLY A 103 6.27 10.82 -11.35
C GLY A 103 7.42 9.93 -10.88
N ASN A 104 7.72 9.89 -9.58
CA ASN A 104 8.83 9.08 -9.07
C ASN A 104 8.44 7.63 -8.73
N ALA A 105 7.15 7.33 -8.54
CA ALA A 105 6.73 5.97 -8.19
C ALA A 105 6.96 4.96 -9.31
N LEU A 106 7.31 3.74 -8.92
CA LEU A 106 7.21 2.55 -9.75
C LEU A 106 5.87 1.86 -9.47
N VAL A 107 5.07 1.65 -10.52
CA VAL A 107 3.71 1.13 -10.39
C VAL A 107 3.54 -0.15 -11.20
N ALA A 108 2.99 -1.18 -10.57
CA ALA A 108 2.54 -2.40 -11.23
C ALA A 108 1.18 -2.83 -10.66
N THR A 109 0.28 -3.29 -11.53
CA THR A 109 -1.13 -3.56 -11.17
C THR A 109 -1.54 -5.00 -11.46
N GLY A 110 -2.60 -5.45 -10.82
CA GLY A 110 -3.19 -6.77 -11.11
C GLY A 110 -4.02 -6.75 -12.39
N SER A 111 -4.83 -5.71 -12.57
CA SER A 111 -5.62 -5.46 -13.78
C SER A 111 -4.87 -4.60 -14.78
N PRO A 112 -5.13 -4.72 -16.09
CA PRO A 112 -4.48 -3.90 -17.10
C PRO A 112 -4.96 -2.43 -17.02
N PHE A 113 -4.03 -1.50 -17.20
CA PHE A 113 -4.28 -0.06 -17.34
C PHE A 113 -3.59 0.47 -18.59
N SER A 114 -4.19 1.49 -19.22
CA SER A 114 -3.50 2.26 -20.24
C SER A 114 -2.27 2.99 -19.65
N PRO A 115 -1.24 3.30 -20.44
CA PRO A 115 -0.14 4.15 -20.00
C PRO A 115 -0.64 5.48 -19.43
N VAL A 116 -0.02 5.93 -18.35
CA VAL A 116 -0.34 7.21 -17.69
C VAL A 116 0.40 8.34 -18.39
N ILE A 117 -0.28 9.46 -18.62
CA ILE A 117 0.33 10.69 -19.13
C ILE A 117 0.39 11.71 -17.98
N TRP A 118 1.59 12.18 -17.65
CA TRP A 118 1.80 13.16 -16.57
C TRP A 118 2.94 14.11 -16.91
N LYS A 119 2.65 15.42 -16.92
CA LYS A 119 3.60 16.51 -17.29
C LYS A 119 4.37 16.20 -18.59
N ASP A 120 3.62 15.90 -19.66
CA ASP A 120 4.12 15.54 -20.99
C ASP A 120 5.01 14.29 -21.08
N LYS A 121 5.08 13.50 -20.00
CA LYS A 121 5.77 12.20 -19.96
C LYS A 121 4.77 11.06 -19.95
N ILE A 122 5.14 9.97 -20.62
CA ILE A 122 4.36 8.72 -20.67
C ILE A 122 4.98 7.72 -19.69
N TYR A 123 4.15 7.14 -18.84
CA TYR A 123 4.51 6.12 -17.85
C TYR A 123 3.78 4.82 -18.20
N PRO A 124 4.45 3.83 -18.80
CA PRO A 124 3.88 2.50 -19.00
C PRO A 124 3.58 1.84 -17.65
N ILE A 125 2.39 1.26 -17.52
CA ILE A 125 1.98 0.56 -16.30
C ILE A 125 2.10 -0.94 -16.54
N ALA A 126 2.99 -1.59 -15.79
CA ALA A 126 3.18 -3.03 -15.89
C ALA A 126 2.00 -3.77 -15.25
N GLN A 127 1.55 -4.85 -15.88
CA GLN A 127 0.59 -5.77 -15.29
C GLN A 127 1.32 -6.99 -14.72
N CYS A 128 1.07 -7.31 -13.46
CA CYS A 128 1.50 -8.57 -12.84
C CYS A 128 0.63 -9.73 -13.34
N ASN A 129 0.84 -10.13 -14.59
CA ASN A 129 0.02 -11.14 -15.27
C ASN A 129 0.55 -12.56 -15.01
N ASN A 130 -0.33 -13.47 -14.57
CA ASN A 130 0.01 -14.86 -14.30
C ASN A 130 0.57 -15.61 -15.53
N ALA A 131 0.31 -15.16 -16.76
CA ALA A 131 0.82 -15.78 -17.98
C ALA A 131 2.35 -15.71 -18.14
N TYR A 132 3.05 -14.92 -17.32
CA TYR A 132 4.52 -14.85 -17.31
C TYR A 132 5.21 -15.96 -16.50
N ILE A 133 4.44 -16.78 -15.77
CA ILE A 133 4.91 -17.93 -14.99
C ILE A 133 4.44 -19.21 -15.66
#